data_AF-A0A511FID1-F1
#
_entry.id   AF-A0A511FID1-F1
#
_cell.length_a   1.000
_cell.length_b   1.000
_cell.length_c   1.000
_cell.angle_alpha   90.00
_cell.angle_beta   90.00
_cell.angle_gamma   90.00
#
_symmetry.space_group_name_H-M   'P 1'
#
loop_
_entity.id
_entity.type
_entity.pdbx_description
1 polymer ?
#
loop_
_entity_poly.entity_id
_entity_poly.type
_entity_poly.pdbx_seq_one_letter_code
_entity_poly.pdbx_strand_id
1 'polypeptide(L)'
;MSADRPAVGAVTATAEAPDVDGFVDPGPGGGGSRRHPDREAAWAHALAEMESVADQAEALLRAARAAEDAPEVALTEPWRVPRGLGALPAVLAPRAAALVERQRDLVQRTAEQLGEHRRTLRMTEAMRTRAAASPVYLDAEA
;
A
#
# COMPACT_ATOMS: atom_id res chain seq x y z
N MET A 1 14.04 40.78 -22.40
CA MET A 1 14.44 39.38 -22.65
C MET A 1 13.59 38.50 -21.74
N SER A 2 12.44 38.08 -22.26
CA SER A 2 11.48 37.19 -21.59
C SER A 2 11.93 35.75 -21.79
N ALA A 3 11.93 34.95 -20.72
CA ALA A 3 11.99 33.50 -20.80
C ALA A 3 10.62 32.97 -20.36
N ASP A 4 9.88 32.53 -21.37
CA ASP A 4 8.58 31.90 -21.36
C ASP A 4 8.66 30.51 -20.68
N ARG A 5 7.81 30.26 -19.67
CA ARG A 5 7.65 28.92 -19.06
C ARG A 5 6.50 28.22 -19.80
N PRO A 6 6.70 27.04 -20.40
CA PRO A 6 5.59 26.29 -20.94
C PRO A 6 4.72 25.69 -19.82
N ALA A 7 3.41 25.74 -20.08
CA ALA A 7 2.33 25.30 -19.22
C ALA A 7 2.36 23.79 -18.94
N VAL A 8 2.06 23.45 -17.68
CA VAL A 8 1.80 22.09 -17.22
C VAL A 8 0.52 21.59 -17.90
N GLY A 9 0.65 20.58 -18.75
CA GLY A 9 -0.47 19.92 -19.40
C GLY A 9 -1.40 19.27 -18.37
N ALA A 10 -2.67 19.64 -18.44
CA ALA A 10 -3.75 18.99 -17.71
C ALA A 10 -3.91 17.55 -18.22
N VAL A 11 -3.68 16.56 -17.35
CA VAL A 11 -4.08 15.18 -17.60
C VAL A 11 -5.58 15.08 -17.36
N THR A 12 -6.37 15.21 -18.43
CA THR A 12 -7.77 14.81 -18.41
C THR A 12 -7.84 13.29 -18.32
N ALA A 13 -8.19 12.78 -17.14
CA ALA A 13 -8.59 11.41 -16.97
C ALA A 13 -9.97 11.23 -17.62
N THR A 14 -9.99 10.78 -18.88
CA THR A 14 -11.19 10.25 -19.52
C THR A 14 -11.53 8.93 -18.84
N ALA A 15 -12.45 8.98 -17.88
CA ALA A 15 -13.12 7.80 -17.35
C ALA A 15 -14.14 7.33 -18.41
N GLU A 16 -13.69 6.47 -19.31
CA GLU A 16 -14.56 5.76 -20.24
C GLU A 16 -15.27 4.65 -19.46
N ALA A 17 -16.56 4.85 -19.20
CA ALA A 17 -17.43 3.86 -18.58
C ALA A 17 -17.68 2.71 -19.57
N PRO A 18 -17.47 1.43 -19.20
CA PRO A 18 -17.90 0.34 -20.06
C PRO A 18 -19.42 0.16 -19.98
N ASP A 19 -19.99 0.14 -21.17
CA ASP A 19 -21.30 -0.37 -21.57
C ASP A 19 -21.80 -1.51 -20.67
N VAL A 20 -22.92 -1.27 -19.98
CA VAL A 20 -23.67 -2.28 -19.24
C VAL A 20 -24.84 -2.73 -20.10
N ASP A 21 -24.55 -3.48 -21.17
CA ASP A 21 -25.57 -4.17 -21.94
C ASP A 21 -25.24 -5.66 -22.06
N GLY A 22 -26.13 -6.49 -21.51
CA GLY A 22 -26.00 -7.95 -21.55
C GLY A 22 -26.48 -8.70 -20.31
N PHE A 23 -27.58 -8.28 -19.67
CA PHE A 23 -28.32 -9.17 -18.77
C PHE A 23 -29.03 -10.23 -19.65
N VAL A 24 -28.32 -11.34 -19.92
CA VAL A 24 -28.92 -12.56 -20.47
C VAL A 24 -29.67 -13.25 -19.33
N ASP A 25 -31.00 -13.30 -19.44
CA ASP A 25 -31.89 -14.08 -18.59
C ASP A 25 -31.69 -15.60 -18.84
N PRO A 26 -31.20 -16.39 -17.86
CA PRO A 26 -31.20 -17.84 -17.97
C PRO A 26 -32.51 -18.39 -17.39
N GLY A 27 -33.36 -18.94 -18.26
CA GLY A 27 -34.64 -19.54 -17.91
C GLY A 27 -34.58 -20.64 -16.83
N PRO A 28 -35.74 -21.05 -16.29
CA PRO A 28 -35.84 -21.84 -15.06
C PRO A 28 -35.60 -23.32 -15.36
N GLY A 29 -34.35 -23.76 -15.23
CA GLY A 29 -33.93 -25.16 -15.34
C GLY A 29 -33.07 -25.57 -14.15
N GLY A 30 -33.52 -26.59 -13.41
CA GLY A 30 -32.97 -26.99 -12.11
C GLY A 30 -31.48 -27.38 -12.10
N GLY A 31 -30.80 -26.97 -11.02
CA GLY A 31 -29.41 -27.29 -10.75
C GLY A 31 -28.94 -26.71 -9.42
N GLY A 32 -29.73 -26.87 -8.36
CA GLY A 32 -29.38 -26.43 -7.01
C GLY A 32 -28.13 -27.13 -6.47
N SER A 33 -27.27 -26.34 -5.81
CA SER A 33 -26.31 -26.78 -4.77
C SER A 33 -24.86 -27.14 -5.13
N ARG A 34 -24.41 -27.20 -6.39
CA ARG A 34 -22.95 -27.36 -6.69
C ARG A 34 -22.16 -26.05 -6.84
N ARG A 35 -22.81 -24.89 -6.90
CA ARG A 35 -22.13 -23.58 -7.11
C ARG A 35 -21.80 -22.79 -5.84
N HIS A 36 -22.22 -23.26 -4.66
CA HIS A 36 -22.01 -22.56 -3.38
C HIS A 36 -20.70 -22.93 -2.65
N PRO A 37 -20.36 -24.22 -2.44
CA PRO A 37 -19.16 -24.56 -1.66
C PRO A 37 -17.86 -24.20 -2.41
N ASP A 38 -17.82 -24.40 -3.72
CA ASP A 38 -16.63 -24.08 -4.53
C ASP A 38 -16.32 -22.57 -4.53
N ARG A 39 -17.37 -21.74 -4.53
CA ARG A 39 -17.23 -20.28 -4.45
C ARG A 39 -16.79 -19.84 -3.05
N GLU A 40 -17.40 -20.39 -2.02
CA GLU A 40 -17.01 -20.10 -0.64
C GLU A 40 -15.57 -20.50 -0.39
N ALA A 41 -15.15 -21.67 -0.88
CA ALA A 41 -13.76 -22.12 -0.83
C ALA A 41 -12.82 -21.17 -1.60
N ALA A 42 -13.20 -20.70 -2.80
CA ALA A 42 -12.40 -19.75 -3.55
C ALA A 42 -12.25 -18.40 -2.82
N TRP A 43 -13.32 -17.89 -2.21
CA TRP A 43 -13.25 -16.69 -1.37
C TRP A 43 -12.43 -16.90 -0.10
N ALA A 44 -12.57 -18.05 0.55
CA ALA A 44 -11.79 -18.38 1.74
C ALA A 44 -10.29 -18.49 1.42
N HIS A 45 -9.94 -19.06 0.26
CA HIS A 45 -8.58 -19.12 -0.24
C HIS A 45 -8.03 -17.71 -0.52
N ALA A 46 -8.76 -16.88 -1.27
CA ALA A 46 -8.36 -15.52 -1.56
C ALA A 46 -8.18 -14.68 -0.27
N LEU A 47 -9.05 -14.84 0.72
CA LEU A 47 -8.90 -14.20 2.03
C LEU A 47 -7.65 -14.68 2.76
N ALA A 48 -7.35 -15.99 2.72
CA ALA A 48 -6.15 -16.53 3.35
C ALA A 48 -4.86 -16.01 2.70
N GLU A 49 -4.81 -15.89 1.37
CA GLU A 49 -3.68 -15.27 0.68
C GLU A 49 -3.49 -13.81 1.10
N MET A 50 -4.57 -13.03 1.15
CA MET A 50 -4.51 -11.62 1.57
C MET A 50 -4.10 -11.47 3.04
N GLU A 51 -4.56 -12.36 3.92
CA GLU A 51 -4.13 -12.41 5.32
C GLU A 51 -2.64 -12.73 5.43
N SER A 52 -2.14 -13.70 4.67
CA SER A 52 -0.70 -14.03 4.66
C SER A 52 0.17 -12.85 4.22
N VAL A 53 -0.27 -12.10 3.20
CA VAL A 53 0.42 -10.89 2.76
C VAL A 53 0.39 -9.81 3.84
N ALA A 54 -0.74 -9.64 4.55
CA ALA A 54 -0.83 -8.71 5.67
C ALA A 54 0.11 -9.11 6.81
N ASP A 55 0.17 -10.39 7.19
CA ASP A 55 1.06 -10.90 8.24
C ASP A 55 2.54 -10.66 7.89
N GLN A 56 2.91 -10.88 6.63
CA GLN A 56 4.26 -10.59 6.13
C GLN A 56 4.58 -9.09 6.23
N ALA A 57 3.67 -8.21 5.81
CA ALA A 57 3.85 -6.78 5.92
C ALA A 57 3.96 -6.32 7.39
N GLU A 58 3.17 -6.88 8.31
CA GLU A 58 3.28 -6.59 9.74
C GLU A 58 4.60 -7.07 10.35
N ALA A 59 5.11 -8.23 9.92
CA ALA A 59 6.40 -8.73 10.34
C ALA A 59 7.53 -7.79 9.88
N LEU A 60 7.49 -7.33 8.62
CA LEU A 60 8.44 -6.36 8.09
C LEU A 60 8.37 -5.03 8.86
N LEU A 61 7.16 -4.54 9.15
CA LEU A 61 6.96 -3.32 9.92
C LEU A 61 7.54 -3.42 11.33
N ARG A 62 7.35 -4.56 12.00
CA ARG A 62 7.93 -4.83 13.32
C ARG A 62 9.45 -4.93 13.26
N ALA A 63 10.00 -5.60 12.25
CA ALA A 63 11.45 -5.71 12.06
C ALA A 63 12.10 -4.35 11.81
N ALA A 64 11.48 -3.51 10.97
CA ALA A 64 11.96 -2.15 10.70
C ALA A 64 11.95 -1.24 11.93
N ARG A 65 11.10 -1.50 12.94
CA ARG A 65 11.13 -0.77 14.22
C ARG A 65 12.28 -1.22 15.13
N ALA A 66 12.68 -2.48 15.03
CA ALA A 66 13.65 -3.07 15.94
C ALA A 66 15.11 -2.93 15.45
N ALA A 67 15.31 -2.77 14.14
CA ALA A 67 16.63 -2.68 13.54
C ALA A 67 17.05 -1.23 13.26
N GLU A 68 18.31 -0.88 13.53
CA GLU A 68 18.95 0.35 13.03
C GLU A 68 19.16 0.28 11.51
N ASP A 69 19.48 -0.91 10.98
CA ASP A 69 19.56 -1.23 9.56
C ASP A 69 18.37 -2.10 9.15
N ALA A 70 17.27 -1.47 8.72
CA ALA A 70 16.13 -2.18 8.19
C ALA A 70 16.52 -2.90 6.88
N PRO A 71 16.12 -4.18 6.70
CA PRO A 71 16.41 -4.90 5.47
C PRO A 71 15.85 -4.16 4.26
N GLU A 72 16.60 -4.11 3.17
CA GLU A 72 16.13 -3.55 1.90
C GLU A 72 14.90 -4.34 1.44
N VAL A 73 13.75 -3.67 1.45
CA VAL A 73 12.49 -4.28 1.02
C VAL A 73 12.52 -4.32 -0.49
N ALA A 74 12.73 -5.51 -1.06
CA ALA A 74 12.61 -5.72 -2.50
C ALA A 74 11.22 -5.26 -2.96
N LEU A 75 11.16 -4.60 -4.12
CA LEU A 75 9.89 -4.22 -4.74
C LEU A 75 9.12 -5.49 -5.12
N THR A 76 8.18 -5.88 -4.25
CA THR A 76 7.26 -6.99 -4.50
C THR A 76 6.33 -6.66 -5.67
N GLU A 77 5.85 -7.70 -6.35
CA GLU A 77 4.82 -7.57 -7.38
C GLU A 77 3.65 -6.69 -6.90
N PRO A 78 3.09 -5.84 -7.77
CA PRO A 78 1.97 -4.97 -7.41
C PRO A 78 0.76 -5.81 -6.99
N TRP A 79 0.22 -5.50 -5.82
CA TRP A 79 -0.95 -6.17 -5.25
C TRP A 79 -2.12 -6.17 -6.23
N ARG A 80 -2.75 -7.34 -6.43
CA ARG A 80 -3.90 -7.51 -7.32
C ARG A 80 -5.14 -7.84 -6.50
N VAL A 81 -6.22 -7.10 -6.76
CA VAL A 81 -7.55 -7.42 -6.20
C VAL A 81 -8.04 -8.74 -6.82
N PRO A 82 -8.50 -9.71 -6.02
CA PRO A 82 -9.11 -10.94 -6.54
C PRO A 82 -10.31 -10.61 -7.44
N ARG A 83 -10.25 -10.99 -8.72
CA ARG A 83 -11.34 -10.79 -9.69
C ARG A 83 -12.02 -12.11 -10.02
N GLY A 84 -13.27 -12.04 -10.48
CA GLY A 84 -14.00 -13.21 -10.98
C GLY A 84 -14.58 -14.14 -9.90
N LEU A 85 -14.50 -13.77 -8.61
CA LEU A 85 -15.03 -14.58 -7.50
C LEU A 85 -16.54 -14.41 -7.25
N GLY A 86 -17.18 -13.44 -7.92
CA GLY A 86 -18.58 -13.08 -7.68
C GLY A 86 -18.79 -12.38 -6.33
N ALA A 87 -20.04 -12.31 -5.85
CA ALA A 87 -20.34 -11.68 -4.57
C ALA A 87 -19.74 -12.46 -3.38
N LEU A 88 -19.25 -11.73 -2.38
CA LEU A 88 -18.71 -12.30 -1.13
C LEU A 88 -19.82 -13.04 -0.35
N PRO A 89 -19.62 -14.32 0.03
CA PRO A 89 -20.55 -15.04 0.89
C PRO A 89 -20.73 -14.34 2.26
N ALA A 90 -21.97 -14.23 2.73
CA ALA A 90 -22.30 -13.55 3.98
C ALA A 90 -21.56 -14.11 5.21
N VAL A 91 -21.29 -15.43 5.21
CA VAL A 91 -20.54 -16.10 6.29
C VAL A 91 -19.07 -15.64 6.38
N LEU A 92 -18.50 -15.16 5.27
CA LEU A 92 -17.13 -14.64 5.21
C LEU A 92 -17.06 -13.12 5.40
N ALA A 93 -18.20 -12.41 5.39
CA ALA A 93 -18.25 -10.97 5.51
C ALA A 93 -17.58 -10.43 6.79
N PRO A 94 -17.76 -11.03 7.99
CA PRO A 94 -17.07 -10.56 9.19
C PRO A 94 -15.55 -10.69 9.09
N ARG A 95 -15.08 -11.80 8.49
CA ARG A 95 -13.64 -12.05 8.28
C ARG A 95 -13.04 -11.02 7.32
N ALA A 96 -13.71 -10.77 6.20
CA ALA A 96 -13.28 -9.76 5.23
C ALA A 96 -13.24 -8.36 5.84
N ALA A 97 -14.25 -7.99 6.65
CA ALA A 97 -14.28 -6.70 7.33
C ALA A 97 -13.10 -6.55 8.31
N ALA A 98 -12.81 -7.58 9.11
CA ALA A 98 -11.68 -7.57 10.04
C ALA A 98 -10.34 -7.42 9.31
N LEU A 99 -10.18 -8.07 8.15
CA LEU A 99 -8.98 -7.93 7.31
C LEU A 99 -8.82 -6.50 6.79
N VAL A 100 -9.90 -5.87 6.31
CA VAL A 100 -9.85 -4.49 5.80
C VAL A 100 -9.45 -3.51 6.90
N GLU A 101 -10.00 -3.65 8.11
CA GLU A 101 -9.60 -2.80 9.24
C GLU A 101 -8.12 -2.97 9.59
N ARG A 102 -7.63 -4.22 9.61
CA ARG A 102 -6.20 -4.51 9.83
C ARG A 102 -5.32 -3.86 8.76
N GLN A 103 -5.73 -3.94 7.49
CA GLN A 103 -5.01 -3.32 6.38
C GLN A 103 -4.97 -1.80 6.49
N ARG A 104 -6.08 -1.16 6.91
CA ARG A 104 -6.13 0.30 7.14
C ARG A 104 -5.15 0.73 8.23
N ASP A 105 -5.14 0.02 9.34
CA ASP A 105 -4.22 0.27 10.45
C ASP A 105 -2.75 0.07 10.02
N LEU A 106 -2.46 -0.97 9.26
CA LEU A 106 -1.12 -1.21 8.69
C LEU A 106 -0.65 -0.05 7.80
N VAL A 107 -1.53 0.43 6.91
CA VAL A 107 -1.23 1.57 6.03
C VAL A 107 -0.97 2.84 6.85
N GLN A 108 -1.78 3.09 7.89
CA GLN A 108 -1.61 4.23 8.77
C GLN A 108 -0.25 4.18 9.49
N ARG A 109 0.06 3.04 10.13
CA ARG A 109 1.34 2.84 10.82
C ARG A 109 2.54 2.97 9.88
N THR A 110 2.40 2.52 8.63
CA THR A 110 3.44 2.66 7.61
C THR A 110 3.65 4.12 7.21
N ALA A 111 2.57 4.88 7.04
CA ALA A 111 2.63 6.30 6.70
C ALA A 111 3.29 7.14 7.82
N GLU A 112 2.97 6.84 9.07
CA GLU A 112 3.58 7.47 10.24
C GLU A 112 5.10 7.29 10.27
N GLN A 113 5.57 6.05 10.10
CA GLN A 113 7.00 5.75 10.05
C GLN A 113 7.72 6.40 8.87
N LEU A 114 7.08 6.44 7.70
CA LEU A 114 7.65 7.13 6.54
C LEU A 114 7.78 8.64 6.80
N GLY A 115 6.85 9.23 7.55
CA GLY A 115 6.91 10.62 8.00
C GLY A 115 8.10 10.89 8.92
N GLU A 116 8.30 10.03 9.93
CA GLU A 116 9.44 10.10 10.84
C GLU A 116 10.77 9.96 10.10
N HIS A 117 10.87 8.97 9.21
CA HIS A 117 12.08 8.74 8.42
C HIS A 117 12.43 9.93 7.52
N ARG A 118 11.44 10.53 6.84
CA ARG A 118 11.63 11.76 6.06
C ARG A 118 12.11 12.93 6.91
N ARG A 119 11.66 13.05 8.15
CA ARG A 119 12.13 14.09 9.08
C ARG A 119 13.59 13.87 9.47
N THR A 120 13.97 12.63 9.80
CA THR A 120 15.36 12.26 10.12
C THR A 120 16.30 12.53 8.94
N LEU A 121 15.90 12.18 7.72
CA LEU A 121 16.68 12.48 6.51
C LEU A 121 16.89 13.99 6.30
N ARG A 122 15.87 14.82 6.56
CA ARG A 122 16.03 16.29 6.48
C ARG A 122 16.99 16.83 7.54
N MET A 123 16.95 16.30 8.76
CA MET A 123 17.85 16.72 9.85
C MET A 123 19.29 16.33 9.57
N THR A 124 19.52 15.09 9.12
CA THR A 124 20.87 14.61 8.75
C THR A 124 21.44 15.40 7.57
N GLU A 125 20.62 15.73 6.57
CA GLU A 125 21.04 16.56 5.45
C GLU A 125 21.36 18.01 5.88
N ALA A 126 20.59 18.59 6.80
CA ALA A 126 20.87 19.89 7.39
C ALA A 126 22.20 19.90 8.18
N MET A 127 22.54 18.80 8.87
CA MET A 127 23.82 18.66 9.58
C MET A 127 24.99 18.50 8.60
N ARG A 128 24.81 17.74 7.51
CA ARG A 128 25.83 17.60 6.46
C ARG A 128 26.13 18.93 5.76
N THR A 129 25.10 19.75 5.52
CA THR A 129 25.24 21.06 4.87
C THR A 129 25.79 22.15 5.79
N ARG A 130 25.68 22.00 7.11
CA ARG A 130 26.39 22.84 8.09
C ARG A 130 27.86 22.43 8.17
N ALA A 131 28.64 22.78 7.15
CA ALA A 131 30.08 22.60 7.13
C ALA A 131 30.74 23.20 8.38
N ALA A 132 31.78 22.52 8.88
CA ALA A 132 32.48 22.78 10.13
C ALA A 132 32.75 24.28 10.36
N ALA A 133 32.48 24.75 11.58
CA ALA A 133 32.92 26.07 12.02
C ALA A 133 34.42 26.20 11.74
N SER A 134 34.81 27.24 10.99
CA SER A 134 36.21 27.52 10.66
C SER A 134 37.05 27.45 11.94
N PRO A 135 38.11 26.62 12.01
CA PRO A 135 38.93 26.56 13.20
C PRO A 135 39.55 27.94 13.45
N VAL A 136 39.22 28.54 14.60
CA VAL A 136 39.81 29.79 15.07
C VAL A 136 40.98 29.40 15.96
N TYR A 137 42.21 29.64 15.48
CA TYR A 137 43.42 29.48 16.28
C TYR A 137 43.62 30.75 17.11
N LEU A 138 43.65 30.60 18.43
CA LEU A 138 44.05 31.66 19.35
C LEU A 138 45.55 31.52 19.60
N ASP A 139 46.34 32.47 19.10
CA ASP A 139 47.72 32.62 19.54
C ASP A 139 47.71 33.15 20.98
N ALA A 140 48.15 32.31 21.91
CA ALA A 140 48.48 32.75 23.26
C ALA A 140 49.93 33.25 23.24
N GLU A 141 50.11 34.57 23.24
CA GLU A 141 51.42 35.17 23.50
C GLU A 141 51.84 34.89 24.96
N ALA A 142 53.10 34.48 25.13
CA ALA A 142 53.71 34.10 26.41
C ALA A 142 54.36 35.29 27.12
#